data_AF-A0A7S3CUA5-F1
#
_entry.id   AF-A0A7S3CUA5-F1
#
_cell.length_a   1.000
_cell.length_b   1.000
_cell.length_c   1.000
_cell.angle_alpha   90.00
_cell.angle_beta   90.00
_cell.angle_gamma   90.00
#
_symmetry.space_group_name_H-M   'P 1'
#
loop_
_entity.id
_entity.type
_entity.pdbx_description
1 polymer ?
#
loop_
_entity_poly.entity_id
_entity_poly.type
_entity_poly.pdbx_seq_one_letter_code
_entity_poly.pdbx_strand_id
1 'polypeptide(L)'
;MAQFMIKFLEKYPQLQGKDFYITGESYAGHYIPAISHSLMFKHKDELKVNFKGMAIGNGLVDPYLQYPQYDEFAKENKLIGEAEYLVLKGGFKGCQALIETKVWPVALEFCQIMTEVILGNPIKPRFNVYDIREGCEKVPLCYDFSPADNLLARNDIQKVLGVEGRKWTECNQ
;
A
#
# COMPACT_ATOMS: atom_id res chain seq x y z
N MET A 1 5.57 15.29 -3.73
CA MET A 1 4.60 15.15 -4.85
C MET A 1 4.20 16.49 -5.47
N ALA A 2 3.65 17.46 -4.72
CA ALA A 2 3.20 18.73 -5.29
C ALA A 2 4.27 19.48 -6.11
N GLN A 3 5.47 19.67 -5.55
CA GLN A 3 6.58 20.30 -6.28
C GLN A 3 6.96 19.54 -7.56
N PHE A 4 6.97 18.20 -7.52
CA PHE A 4 7.20 17.39 -8.70
C PHE A 4 6.15 17.69 -9.77
N MET A 5 4.86 17.69 -9.41
CA MET A 5 3.77 17.96 -10.35
C MET A 5 3.85 19.37 -10.95
N ILE A 6 4.19 20.38 -10.14
CA ILE A 6 4.38 21.76 -10.62
C ILE A 6 5.50 21.80 -11.67
N LYS A 7 6.68 21.27 -11.35
CA LYS A 7 7.82 21.23 -12.28
C LYS A 7 7.57 20.35 -13.50
N PHE A 8 6.83 19.27 -13.35
CA PHE A 8 6.45 18.39 -14.45
C PHE A 8 5.53 19.12 -15.44
N LEU A 9 4.54 19.87 -14.97
CA LEU A 9 3.64 20.64 -15.82
C LEU A 9 4.29 21.91 -16.40
N GLU A 10 5.29 22.49 -15.74
CA GLU A 10 6.14 23.53 -16.32
C GLU A 10 6.95 22.97 -17.50
N LYS A 11 7.52 21.76 -17.35
CA LYS A 11 8.31 21.09 -18.40
C LYS A 11 7.44 20.59 -19.56
N TYR A 12 6.21 20.17 -19.28
CA TYR A 12 5.27 19.61 -20.25
C TYR A 12 3.96 20.41 -20.29
N PRO A 13 4.00 21.67 -20.78
CA PRO A 13 2.85 22.57 -20.76
C PRO A 13 1.65 22.05 -21.56
N GLN A 14 1.86 21.18 -22.55
CA GLN A 14 0.80 20.54 -23.34
C GLN A 14 -0.13 19.64 -22.51
N LEU A 15 0.29 19.24 -21.31
CA LEU A 15 -0.52 18.44 -20.38
C LEU A 15 -1.36 19.31 -19.42
N GLN A 16 -1.13 20.62 -19.38
CA GLN A 16 -1.91 21.53 -18.53
C GLN A 16 -3.38 21.56 -18.99
N GLY A 17 -4.29 21.61 -18.02
CA GLY A 17 -5.74 21.63 -18.26
C GLY A 17 -6.34 20.32 -18.75
N LYS A 18 -5.53 19.27 -18.99
CA LYS A 18 -6.04 17.93 -19.29
C LYS A 18 -6.69 17.31 -18.05
N ASP A 19 -7.61 16.39 -18.31
CA ASP A 19 -8.26 15.60 -17.27
C ASP A 19 -7.20 14.85 -16.47
N PHE A 20 -7.23 15.06 -15.16
CA PHE A 20 -6.19 14.60 -14.25
C PHE A 20 -6.79 13.68 -13.20
N TYR A 21 -6.19 12.49 -13.08
CA TYR A 21 -6.58 11.45 -12.14
C TYR A 21 -5.36 11.03 -11.32
N ILE A 22 -5.60 10.64 -10.07
CA ILE A 22 -4.56 10.10 -9.20
C ILE A 22 -5.00 8.72 -8.76
N THR A 23 -4.19 7.71 -9.05
CA THR A 23 -4.52 6.32 -8.75
C THR A 23 -3.35 5.63 -8.08
N GLY A 24 -3.66 4.61 -7.29
CA GLY A 24 -2.67 3.77 -6.62
C GLY A 24 -3.34 2.65 -5.85
N GLU A 25 -2.53 1.79 -5.24
CA GLU A 25 -3.02 0.63 -4.50
C GLU A 25 -2.32 0.45 -3.15
N SER A 26 -2.88 -0.43 -2.31
CA SER A 26 -2.27 -0.83 -1.04
C SER A 26 -2.02 0.39 -0.13
N TYR A 27 -0.78 0.67 0.25
CA TYR A 27 -0.44 1.82 1.10
C TYR A 27 -0.73 3.18 0.44
N ALA A 28 -0.96 3.21 -0.87
CA ALA A 28 -1.47 4.39 -1.55
C ALA A 28 -2.87 4.80 -1.05
N GLY A 29 -3.57 3.95 -0.31
CA GLY A 29 -4.75 4.34 0.47
C GLY A 29 -4.52 5.53 1.41
N HIS A 30 -3.29 5.72 1.89
CA HIS A 30 -2.88 6.92 2.64
C HIS A 30 -2.38 8.04 1.71
N TYR A 31 -1.60 7.70 0.69
CA TYR A 31 -1.00 8.71 -0.20
C TYR A 31 -2.02 9.42 -1.08
N ILE A 32 -2.95 8.70 -1.69
CA ILE A 32 -3.85 9.25 -2.70
C ILE A 32 -4.77 10.32 -2.10
N PRO A 33 -5.43 10.13 -0.95
CA PRO A 33 -6.21 11.19 -0.32
C PRO A 33 -5.34 12.39 0.10
N ALA A 34 -4.17 12.14 0.70
CA ALA A 34 -3.28 13.20 1.17
C ALA A 34 -2.70 14.05 0.02
N ILE A 35 -2.27 13.40 -1.06
CA ILE A 35 -1.78 14.05 -2.28
C ILE A 35 -2.92 14.82 -2.93
N SER A 36 -4.09 14.19 -3.15
CA SER A 36 -5.24 14.87 -3.76
C SER A 36 -5.62 16.13 -2.98
N HIS A 37 -5.70 16.04 -1.66
CA HIS A 37 -5.96 17.20 -0.81
C HIS A 37 -4.89 18.29 -0.97
N SER A 38 -3.60 17.91 -0.97
CA SER A 38 -2.50 18.87 -1.16
C SER A 38 -2.57 19.58 -2.51
N LEU A 39 -2.83 18.86 -3.60
CA LEU A 39 -2.89 19.45 -4.94
C LEU A 39 -4.13 20.32 -5.13
N MET A 40 -5.29 19.89 -4.62
CA MET A 40 -6.57 20.57 -4.85
C MET A 40 -6.83 21.77 -3.94
N PHE A 41 -6.26 21.79 -2.73
CA PHE A 41 -6.57 22.83 -1.74
C PHE A 41 -5.36 23.68 -1.33
N LYS A 42 -4.15 23.12 -1.35
CA LYS A 42 -2.94 23.87 -0.95
C LYS A 42 -2.19 24.48 -2.14
N HIS A 43 -2.19 23.79 -3.28
CA HIS A 43 -1.42 24.19 -4.48
C HIS A 43 -2.31 24.41 -5.71
N LYS A 44 -3.61 24.67 -5.50
CA LYS A 44 -4.60 24.79 -6.58
C LYS A 44 -4.22 25.83 -7.63
N ASP A 45 -3.71 26.97 -7.18
CA ASP A 45 -3.40 28.10 -8.06
C ASP A 45 -2.06 27.90 -8.80
N GLU A 46 -1.16 27.08 -8.25
CA GLU A 46 0.11 26.70 -8.87
C GLU A 46 -0.07 25.55 -9.87
N LEU A 47 -1.03 24.66 -9.64
CA LEU A 47 -1.29 23.46 -10.44
C LEU A 47 -2.46 23.66 -11.38
N LYS A 48 -2.14 23.88 -12.66
CA LYS A 48 -3.12 23.98 -13.76
C LYS A 48 -3.59 22.61 -14.23
N VAL A 49 -4.20 21.83 -13.35
CA VAL A 49 -4.78 20.50 -13.66
C VAL A 49 -6.30 20.53 -13.59
N ASN A 50 -6.97 19.76 -14.45
CA ASN A 50 -8.41 19.54 -14.39
C ASN A 50 -8.68 18.26 -13.58
N PHE A 51 -8.58 18.33 -12.25
CA PHE A 51 -8.76 17.15 -11.40
C PHE A 51 -10.17 16.56 -11.56
N LYS A 52 -10.24 15.31 -12.02
CA LYS A 52 -11.49 14.58 -12.27
C LYS A 52 -11.80 13.55 -11.20
N GLY A 53 -10.79 13.00 -10.54
CA GLY A 53 -11.02 12.04 -9.48
C GLY A 53 -9.78 11.28 -9.08
N MET A 54 -10.00 10.37 -8.14
CA MET A 54 -8.99 9.46 -7.64
C MET A 54 -9.55 8.04 -7.54
N ALA A 55 -8.67 7.05 -7.68
CA ALA A 55 -9.01 5.64 -7.51
C ALA A 55 -7.98 4.96 -6.59
N ILE A 56 -8.47 4.11 -5.69
CA ILE A 56 -7.63 3.39 -4.73
C ILE A 56 -7.99 1.91 -4.83
N GLY A 57 -7.06 1.09 -5.29
CA GLY A 57 -7.20 -0.37 -5.34
C GLY A 57 -6.73 -1.02 -4.05
N ASN A 58 -7.55 -1.89 -3.44
CA ASN A 58 -7.17 -2.71 -2.27
C ASN A 58 -6.39 -1.94 -1.18
N GLY A 59 -6.78 -0.69 -0.90
CA GLY A 59 -5.99 0.21 -0.07
C GLY A 59 -6.23 0.06 1.42
N LEU A 60 -5.18 0.30 2.22
CA LEU A 60 -5.34 0.61 3.65
C LEU A 60 -5.60 2.12 3.77
N VAL A 61 -6.86 2.48 3.99
CA VAL A 61 -7.35 3.87 4.05
C VAL A 61 -7.72 4.23 5.48
N ASP A 62 -8.52 3.37 6.12
CA ASP A 62 -8.98 3.53 7.49
C ASP A 62 -8.63 2.28 8.32
N PRO A 63 -7.45 2.28 8.98
CA PRO A 63 -7.04 1.18 9.83
C PRO A 63 -8.04 0.86 10.94
N TYR A 64 -8.75 1.86 11.47
CA TYR A 64 -9.71 1.66 12.56
C TYR A 64 -10.87 0.75 12.11
N LEU A 65 -11.37 0.96 10.89
CA LEU A 65 -12.46 0.16 10.34
C LEU A 65 -11.97 -1.15 9.70
N GLN A 66 -10.78 -1.16 9.11
CA GLN A 66 -10.29 -2.30 8.32
C GLN A 66 -9.66 -3.42 9.15
N TYR A 67 -8.91 -3.13 10.22
CA TYR A 67 -8.25 -4.17 11.01
C TYR A 67 -9.20 -5.24 11.57
N PRO A 68 -10.36 -4.91 12.16
CA PRO A 68 -11.34 -5.90 12.63
C PRO A 68 -12.07 -6.67 11.54
N GLN A 69 -11.76 -6.44 10.26
CA GLN A 69 -12.32 -7.27 9.19
C GLN A 69 -11.46 -8.50 8.93
N TYR A 70 -10.22 -8.53 9.42
CA TYR A 70 -9.30 -9.64 9.17
C TYR A 70 -9.74 -10.96 9.83
N ASP A 71 -10.26 -10.95 11.06
CA ASP A 71 -10.71 -12.17 11.75
C ASP A 71 -11.98 -12.73 11.12
N GLU A 72 -12.95 -11.87 10.80
CA GLU A 72 -14.20 -12.28 10.14
C GLU A 72 -13.90 -12.83 8.75
N PHE A 73 -13.14 -12.09 7.93
CA PHE A 73 -12.73 -12.54 6.60
C PHE A 73 -11.94 -13.86 6.65
N ALA A 74 -10.99 -14.00 7.58
CA ALA A 74 -10.20 -15.21 7.70
C ALA A 74 -11.05 -16.43 8.12
N LYS A 75 -12.04 -16.23 9.00
CA LYS A 75 -12.98 -17.30 9.37
C LYS A 75 -13.87 -17.70 8.20
N GLU A 76 -14.48 -16.73 7.52
CA GLU A 76 -15.38 -16.99 6.39
C GLU A 76 -14.69 -17.74 5.25
N ASN A 77 -13.41 -17.43 5.03
CA ASN A 77 -12.58 -18.07 4.01
C ASN A 77 -11.83 -19.32 4.51
N LYS A 78 -12.15 -19.82 5.72
CA LYS A 78 -11.57 -21.05 6.31
C LYS A 78 -10.04 -21.01 6.45
N LEU A 79 -9.47 -19.82 6.65
CA LEU A 79 -8.04 -19.60 6.86
C LEU A 79 -7.61 -19.85 8.32
N ILE A 80 -8.56 -19.76 9.25
CA ILE A 80 -8.39 -19.98 10.69
C ILE A 80 -9.53 -20.82 11.28
N GLY A 81 -9.28 -21.46 12.42
CA GLY A 81 -10.30 -22.20 13.16
C GLY A 81 -11.13 -21.34 14.15
N GLU A 82 -12.17 -21.94 14.75
CA GLU A 82 -13.05 -21.24 15.71
C GLU A 82 -12.30 -20.68 16.92
N ALA A 83 -11.33 -21.44 17.46
CA ALA A 83 -10.53 -21.00 18.60
C ALA A 83 -9.65 -19.79 18.25
N GLU A 84 -8.97 -19.83 17.09
CA GLU A 84 -8.17 -18.68 16.59
C GLU A 84 -9.07 -17.46 16.35
N TYR A 85 -10.25 -17.64 15.76
CA TYR A 85 -11.22 -16.57 15.55
C TYR A 85 -11.62 -15.87 16.86
N LEU A 86 -11.96 -16.61 17.92
CA LEU A 86 -12.37 -16.01 19.19
C LEU A 86 -11.25 -15.16 19.81
N VAL A 87 -10.00 -15.61 19.71
CA VAL A 87 -8.82 -14.87 20.18
C VAL A 87 -8.59 -13.63 19.33
N LEU A 88 -8.58 -13.78 18.01
CA LEU A 88 -8.31 -12.69 17.07
C LEU A 88 -9.40 -11.62 17.08
N LYS A 89 -10.66 -11.99 17.27
CA LYS A 89 -11.77 -11.04 17.47
C LYS A 89 -11.56 -10.13 18.68
N GLY A 90 -11.09 -10.69 19.79
CA GLY A 90 -10.68 -9.91 20.96
C GLY A 90 -9.43 -9.06 20.67
N GLY A 91 -8.46 -9.65 19.97
CA GLY A 91 -7.25 -9.00 19.50
C GLY A 91 -7.53 -7.75 18.66
N PHE A 92 -8.30 -7.85 17.58
CA PHE A 92 -8.59 -6.69 16.73
C PHE A 92 -9.43 -5.61 17.42
N LYS A 93 -10.26 -5.95 18.40
CA LYS A 93 -10.87 -4.94 19.30
C LYS A 93 -9.82 -4.20 20.12
N GLY A 94 -8.81 -4.91 20.64
CA GLY A 94 -7.65 -4.28 21.29
C GLY A 94 -6.87 -3.38 20.34
N CYS A 95 -6.66 -3.81 19.10
CA CYS A 95 -6.05 -3.01 18.04
C CYS A 95 -6.84 -1.70 17.79
N GLN A 96 -8.16 -1.77 17.64
CA GLN A 96 -9.00 -0.58 17.50
C GLN A 96 -8.87 0.39 18.69
N ALA A 97 -8.91 -0.13 19.92
CA ALA A 97 -8.76 0.70 21.11
C ALA A 97 -7.38 1.38 21.14
N LEU A 98 -6.31 0.70 20.71
CA LEU A 98 -4.99 1.29 20.62
C LEU A 98 -4.89 2.36 19.52
N ILE A 99 -5.57 2.19 18.39
CA ILE A 99 -5.66 3.20 17.32
C ILE A 99 -6.26 4.51 17.87
N GLU A 100 -7.29 4.43 18.72
CA GLU A 100 -7.93 5.60 19.34
C GLU A 100 -6.98 6.38 20.27
N THR A 101 -5.99 5.71 20.88
CA THR A 101 -4.99 6.37 21.74
C THR A 101 -4.03 7.27 20.94
N LYS A 102 -3.93 7.08 19.62
CA LYS A 102 -2.99 7.77 18.71
C LYS A 102 -1.51 7.53 19.04
N VAL A 103 -1.19 6.54 19.87
CA VAL A 103 0.19 6.07 20.07
C VAL A 103 0.52 5.11 18.93
N TRP A 104 0.77 5.67 17.74
CA TRP A 104 0.84 4.92 16.48
C TRP A 104 1.82 3.75 16.46
N PRO A 105 3.05 3.84 17.01
CA PRO A 105 3.96 2.70 17.02
C PRO A 105 3.40 1.51 17.80
N VAL A 106 2.76 1.77 18.94
CA VAL A 106 2.16 0.70 19.78
C VAL A 106 0.96 0.09 19.08
N ALA A 107 0.08 0.92 18.49
CA ALA A 107 -1.06 0.45 17.73
C ALA A 107 -0.60 -0.40 16.53
N LEU A 108 0.37 0.09 15.76
CA LEU A 108 0.89 -0.60 14.57
C LEU A 108 1.42 -1.99 14.91
N GLU A 109 2.36 -2.07 15.86
CA GLU A 109 2.96 -3.34 16.28
C GLU A 109 1.90 -4.34 16.74
N PHE A 110 0.98 -3.90 17.59
CA PHE A 110 -0.07 -4.76 18.11
C PHE A 110 -1.02 -5.26 17.01
N CYS A 111 -1.48 -4.35 16.13
CA CYS A 111 -2.37 -4.71 15.03
C CYS A 111 -1.68 -5.65 14.03
N GLN A 112 -0.40 -5.45 13.73
CA GLN A 112 0.38 -6.31 12.85
C GLN A 112 0.56 -7.72 13.42
N ILE A 113 0.83 -7.85 14.73
CA ILE A 113 0.94 -9.18 15.36
C ILE A 113 -0.35 -9.98 15.15
N MET A 114 -1.53 -9.36 15.23
CA MET A 114 -2.80 -10.05 14.98
C MET A 114 -2.92 -10.54 13.53
N THR A 115 -2.49 -9.73 12.54
CA THR A 115 -2.47 -10.17 11.14
C THR A 115 -1.44 -11.27 10.88
N GLU A 116 -0.27 -11.22 11.53
CA GLU A 116 0.76 -12.24 11.40
C GLU A 116 0.33 -13.61 11.97
N VAL A 117 -0.48 -13.62 13.03
CA VAL A 117 -1.07 -14.85 13.57
C VAL A 117 -1.96 -15.53 12.53
N ILE A 118 -2.76 -14.77 11.78
CA ILE A 118 -3.59 -15.30 10.67
C ILE A 118 -2.69 -15.87 9.58
N LEU A 119 -1.65 -15.14 9.20
CA LEU A 119 -0.71 -15.56 8.16
C LEU A 119 0.16 -16.76 8.60
N GLY A 120 0.28 -17.03 9.90
CA GLY A 120 1.14 -18.08 10.44
C GLY A 120 2.64 -17.78 10.30
N ASN A 121 3.01 -16.51 10.19
CA ASN A 121 4.38 -16.03 10.13
C ASN A 121 5.05 -16.10 11.53
N PRO A 122 6.38 -16.28 11.67
CA PRO A 122 7.40 -15.42 11.03
C PRO A 122 8.30 -16.08 9.97
N ILE A 123 8.07 -17.35 9.57
CA ILE A 123 9.00 -18.09 8.69
C ILE A 123 8.39 -18.47 7.33
N LYS A 124 7.13 -18.93 7.30
CA LYS A 124 6.46 -19.31 6.04
C LYS A 124 4.96 -19.00 6.15
N PRO A 125 4.45 -18.01 5.42
CA PRO A 125 3.02 -17.73 5.38
C PRO A 125 2.22 -18.96 4.97
N ARG A 126 1.10 -19.21 5.64
CA ARG A 126 0.15 -20.30 5.35
C ARG A 126 -0.43 -20.19 3.94
N PHE A 127 -0.56 -18.97 3.42
CA PHE A 127 -1.09 -18.60 2.12
C PHE A 127 -0.47 -17.27 1.67
N ASN A 128 -0.68 -16.88 0.41
CA ASN A 128 -0.26 -15.58 -0.10
C ASN A 128 -1.17 -14.47 0.44
N VAL A 129 -0.61 -13.49 1.18
CA VAL A 129 -1.37 -12.37 1.78
C VAL A 129 -2.09 -11.52 0.73
N TYR A 130 -1.62 -11.52 -0.51
CA TYR A 130 -2.22 -10.79 -1.62
C TYR A 130 -3.27 -11.61 -2.40
N ASP A 131 -3.23 -12.94 -2.28
CA ASP A 131 -4.21 -13.86 -2.88
C ASP A 131 -4.36 -15.13 -2.05
N ILE A 132 -5.43 -15.21 -1.27
CA ILE A 132 -5.69 -16.33 -0.35
C ILE A 132 -5.90 -17.69 -1.03
N ARG A 133 -6.02 -17.73 -2.36
CA ARG A 133 -6.18 -18.95 -3.15
C ARG A 133 -4.83 -19.61 -3.46
N GLU A 134 -3.73 -18.90 -3.24
CA GLU A 134 -2.38 -19.31 -3.62
C GLU A 134 -1.47 -19.50 -2.39
N GLY A 135 -0.41 -20.29 -2.56
CA GLY A 135 0.67 -20.37 -1.58
C GLY A 135 1.65 -19.19 -1.72
N CYS A 136 2.29 -18.77 -0.62
CA CYS A 136 3.37 -17.79 -0.68
C CYS A 136 4.71 -18.50 -0.95
N GLU A 137 5.09 -18.65 -2.22
CA GLU A 137 6.32 -19.37 -2.60
C GLU A 137 7.57 -18.47 -2.65
N LYS A 138 7.39 -17.17 -2.90
CA LYS A 138 8.47 -16.20 -3.11
C LYS A 138 8.41 -15.07 -2.08
N VAL A 139 8.94 -15.31 -0.89
CA VAL A 139 9.01 -14.27 0.15
C VAL A 139 9.95 -13.12 -0.25
N PRO A 140 9.69 -11.86 0.16
CA PRO A 140 8.61 -11.45 1.06
C PRO A 140 7.28 -11.09 0.37
N LEU A 141 7.25 -10.88 -0.95
CA LEU A 141 6.08 -10.36 -1.67
C LEU A 141 5.15 -11.46 -2.25
N CYS A 142 5.46 -12.72 -1.99
CA CYS A 142 4.74 -13.92 -2.46
C CYS A 142 4.65 -14.12 -3.99
N TYR A 143 5.23 -13.22 -4.80
CA TYR A 143 5.29 -13.33 -6.27
C TYR A 143 6.73 -13.27 -6.79
N ASP A 144 6.94 -13.82 -7.99
CA ASP A 144 8.22 -13.76 -8.70
C ASP A 144 8.34 -12.46 -9.50
N PHE A 145 9.07 -11.49 -8.95
CA PHE A 145 9.39 -10.22 -9.60
C PHE A 145 10.69 -10.27 -10.42
N SER A 146 11.37 -11.42 -10.48
CA SER A 146 12.64 -11.54 -11.20
C SER A 146 12.60 -11.08 -12.66
N PRO A 147 11.50 -11.22 -13.44
CA PRO A 147 11.46 -10.68 -14.79
C PRO A 147 11.58 -9.14 -14.82
N ALA A 148 10.90 -8.44 -13.91
CA ALA A 148 10.96 -6.98 -13.81
C ALA A 148 12.31 -6.53 -13.24
N ASP A 149 12.77 -7.18 -12.17
CA ASP A 149 14.05 -6.90 -11.53
C ASP A 149 15.22 -7.05 -12.51
N ASN A 150 15.26 -8.16 -13.24
CA ASN A 150 16.31 -8.43 -14.21
C ASN A 150 16.29 -7.42 -15.36
N LEU A 151 15.10 -6.98 -15.81
CA LEU A 151 14.99 -5.97 -16.84
C LEU A 151 15.52 -4.61 -16.35
N LEU A 152 15.10 -4.17 -15.16
CA LEU A 152 15.44 -2.86 -14.60
C LEU A 152 16.88 -2.79 -14.07
N ALA A 153 17.51 -3.94 -13.80
CA ALA A 153 18.93 -4.04 -13.44
C ALA A 153 19.88 -3.92 -14.64
N ARG A 154 19.39 -4.04 -15.89
CA ARG A 154 20.25 -3.98 -17.07
C ARG A 154 20.81 -2.59 -17.33
N ASN A 155 22.11 -2.50 -17.56
CA ASN A 155 22.82 -1.23 -17.82
C ASN A 155 22.29 -0.50 -19.07
N ASP A 156 21.95 -1.22 -20.14
CA ASP A 156 21.42 -0.61 -21.35
C ASP A 156 20.02 0.00 -21.12
N ILE A 157 19.19 -0.66 -20.31
CA ILE A 157 17.88 -0.14 -19.89
C ILE A 157 18.04 1.09 -18.98
N GLN A 158 18.92 1.03 -17.98
CA GLN A 158 19.18 2.17 -17.09
C GLN A 158 19.67 3.40 -17.86
N LYS A 159 20.54 3.19 -18.86
CA LYS A 159 21.01 4.26 -19.74
C LYS A 159 19.89 4.90 -20.55
N VAL A 160 18.95 4.10 -21.08
CA VAL A 160 17.78 4.61 -21.80
C VAL A 160 16.84 5.40 -20.87
N LEU A 161 16.67 4.93 -19.63
CA LEU A 161 15.86 5.61 -18.61
C LEU A 161 16.54 6.86 -18.02
N GLY A 162 17.84 7.04 -18.28
CA GLY A 162 18.63 8.16 -17.74
C GLY A 162 18.86 8.07 -16.23
N VAL A 163 18.98 6.84 -15.70
CA VAL A 163 19.21 6.60 -14.27
C VAL A 163 20.68 6.21 -14.06
N GLU A 164 21.37 6.92 -13.15
CA GLU A 164 22.76 6.64 -12.79
C GLU A 164 22.93 6.56 -11.25
N GLY A 165 23.87 5.73 -10.80
CA GLY A 165 24.28 5.67 -9.39
C GLY A 165 23.27 5.06 -8.43
N ARG A 166 22.25 4.33 -8.92
CA ARG A 166 21.22 3.68 -8.10
C ARG A 166 20.99 2.24 -8.55
N LYS A 167 20.66 1.36 -7.61
CA LYS A 167 20.24 -0.01 -7.89
C LYS A 167 18.72 -0.10 -7.78
N TRP A 168 18.11 -0.84 -8.69
CA TRP A 168 16.70 -1.18 -8.61
C TRP A 168 16.42 -2.12 -7.43
N THR A 169 15.30 -1.91 -6.76
CA THR A 169 14.70 -2.81 -5.77
C THR A 169 13.19 -2.56 -5.78
N GLU A 170 12.39 -3.62 -5.65
CA GLU A 170 10.91 -3.52 -5.62
C GLU A 170 10.43 -2.70 -4.42
N CYS A 171 10.95 -3.01 -3.23
CA CYS A 171 10.63 -2.31 -1.99
C CYS A 171 11.93 -1.94 -1.27
N ASN A 172 11.97 -0.74 -0.71
CA ASN A 172 13.05 -0.28 0.16
C ASN A 172 12.45 -0.07 1.56
N GLN A 173 12.81 -0.94 2.50
CA GLN A 173 12.25 -0.97 3.85
C GLN A 173 12.92 0.05 4.78
#